data_AF-A0A935MXS9-F1
#
_entry.id   AF-A0A935MXS9-F1
#
_cell.length_a   1.000
_cell.length_b   1.000
_cell.length_c   1.000
_cell.angle_alpha   90.00
_cell.angle_beta   90.00
_cell.angle_gamma   90.00
#
_symmetry.space_group_name_H-M   'P 1'
#
loop_
_entity.id
_entity.type
_entity.pdbx_description
1 polymer ?
#
loop_
_entity_poly.entity_id
_entity_poly.type
_entity_poly.pdbx_seq_one_letter_code
_entity_poly.pdbx_strand_id
1 'polypeptide(L)'
;MLPGKTIVLNIIKAYPEEIAFRIKWIFKVEENKLIKMEHMPGITADMMLRSVNVDFYKMKNTANLLINKLMGAAQLHITTEDGTDLFLGIKDRIFSADIGTSEGEMCNLPCGEVYCAPIETEGDGVVVF
;
A
#
# COMPACT_ATOMS: atom_id res chain seq x y z
N MET A 1 -15.43 11.47 17.42
CA MET A 1 -16.43 10.39 17.30
C MET A 1 -15.99 9.08 17.97
N LEU A 2 -14.71 8.91 18.32
CA LEU A 2 -14.20 7.69 18.98
C LEU A 2 -13.37 8.02 20.24
N PRO A 3 -13.98 8.55 21.32
CA PRO A 3 -13.24 8.87 22.54
C PRO A 3 -12.55 7.62 23.13
N GLY A 4 -11.28 7.76 23.48
CA GLY A 4 -10.49 6.68 24.10
C GLY A 4 -10.14 5.51 23.18
N LYS A 5 -10.38 5.60 21.87
CA LYS A 5 -9.93 4.60 20.90
C LYS A 5 -8.58 5.00 20.32
N THR A 6 -7.67 4.05 20.25
CA THR A 6 -6.32 4.22 19.71
C THR A 6 -6.12 3.47 18.38
N ILE A 7 -7.01 2.53 18.06
CA ILE A 7 -6.97 1.70 16.85
C ILE A 7 -8.39 1.55 16.27
N VAL A 8 -8.50 1.63 14.95
CA VAL A 8 -9.71 1.32 14.17
C VAL A 8 -9.36 0.34 13.06
N LEU A 9 -10.12 -0.75 12.96
CA LEU A 9 -10.03 -1.69 11.84
C LEU A 9 -11.28 -1.52 10.98
N ASN A 10 -11.10 -1.17 9.71
CA ASN A 10 -12.20 -1.01 8.76
C ASN A 10 -12.34 -2.26 7.90
N ILE A 11 -13.27 -3.13 8.32
CA ILE A 11 -13.62 -4.41 7.67
C ILE A 11 -14.96 -4.36 6.93
N ILE A 12 -15.40 -3.17 6.48
CA ILE A 12 -16.67 -3.00 5.76
C ILE A 12 -16.66 -3.88 4.50
N LYS A 13 -17.82 -4.35 4.05
CA LYS A 13 -17.91 -5.08 2.79
C LYS A 13 -17.42 -4.23 1.61
N ALA A 14 -16.95 -4.87 0.54
CA ALA A 14 -16.39 -4.17 -0.61
C ALA A 14 -17.46 -3.78 -1.65
N TYR A 15 -18.61 -3.26 -1.21
CA TYR A 15 -19.66 -2.83 -2.14
C TYR A 15 -19.23 -1.53 -2.86
N PRO A 16 -19.36 -1.44 -4.19
CA PRO A 16 -19.04 -0.22 -4.94
C PRO A 16 -19.81 1.02 -4.46
N GLU A 17 -21.07 0.83 -4.07
CA GLU A 17 -21.97 1.89 -3.60
C GLU A 17 -21.47 2.55 -2.30
N GLU A 18 -20.64 1.85 -1.53
CA GLU A 18 -20.10 2.32 -0.25
C GLU A 18 -18.81 3.14 -0.40
N ILE A 19 -18.25 3.29 -1.61
CA ILE A 19 -16.98 4.02 -1.82
C ILE A 19 -17.03 5.44 -1.24
N ALA A 20 -18.09 6.20 -1.56
CA ALA A 20 -18.22 7.58 -1.08
C ALA A 20 -18.32 7.67 0.46
N PHE A 21 -18.96 6.68 1.09
CA PHE A 21 -19.03 6.59 2.54
C PHE A 21 -17.65 6.22 3.13
N ARG A 22 -16.96 5.22 2.58
CA ARG A 22 -15.63 4.78 3.04
C ARG A 22 -14.60 5.90 3.00
N ILE A 23 -14.60 6.74 1.96
CA ILE A 23 -13.74 7.91 1.86
C ILE A 23 -14.02 8.91 3.00
N LYS A 24 -15.30 9.24 3.23
CA LYS A 24 -15.69 10.15 4.33
C LYS A 24 -15.35 9.56 5.70
N TRP A 25 -15.50 8.25 5.86
CA TRP A 25 -15.15 7.52 7.08
C TRP A 25 -13.65 7.59 7.38
N ILE A 26 -12.79 7.32 6.38
CA ILE A 26 -11.33 7.42 6.49
C ILE A 26 -10.94 8.82 6.97
N PHE A 27 -11.38 9.87 6.27
CA PHE A 27 -11.06 11.25 6.66
C PHE A 27 -11.56 11.60 8.07
N LYS A 28 -12.67 11.01 8.52
CA LYS A 28 -13.17 11.25 9.87
C LYS A 28 -12.34 10.56 10.95
N VAL A 29 -11.81 9.37 10.68
CA VAL A 29 -10.91 8.65 11.59
C VAL A 29 -9.55 9.35 11.66
N GLU A 30 -9.05 9.83 10.53
CA GLU A 30 -7.75 10.51 10.41
C GLU A 30 -7.75 11.98 10.86
N GLU A 31 -8.92 12.59 11.09
CA GLU A 31 -9.10 14.05 11.34
C GLU A 31 -8.14 14.64 12.39
N ASN A 32 -7.76 13.86 13.41
CA ASN A 32 -6.84 14.30 14.46
C ASN A 32 -5.47 13.56 14.45
N LYS A 33 -5.26 12.59 13.54
CA LYS A 33 -4.06 11.73 13.49
C LYS A 33 -3.68 11.08 14.83
N LEU A 34 -4.67 10.79 15.67
CA LEU A 34 -4.47 10.14 16.99
C LEU A 34 -4.81 8.64 16.96
N ILE A 35 -5.45 8.18 15.90
CA ILE A 35 -5.99 6.82 15.80
C ILE A 35 -5.24 6.10 14.69
N LYS A 36 -4.68 4.93 15.02
CA LYS A 36 -4.11 4.01 14.03
C LYS A 36 -5.26 3.39 13.24
N MET A 37 -5.18 3.40 11.92
CA MET A 37 -6.24 2.87 11.07
C MET A 37 -5.72 1.79 10.13
N GLU A 38 -6.39 0.64 10.14
CA GLU A 38 -6.19 -0.41 9.14
C GLU A 38 -7.40 -0.45 8.22
N HIS A 39 -7.17 -0.32 6.91
CA HIS A 39 -8.23 -0.36 5.89
C HIS A 39 -8.20 -1.69 5.14
N MET A 40 -9.26 -2.48 5.29
CA MET A 40 -9.33 -3.84 4.74
C MET A 40 -10.75 -4.20 4.26
N PRO A 41 -11.32 -3.42 3.32
CA PRO A 41 -12.69 -3.64 2.89
C PRO A 41 -12.84 -4.98 2.15
N GLY A 42 -13.84 -5.77 2.53
CA GLY A 42 -14.11 -7.09 1.95
C GLY A 42 -13.19 -8.20 2.45
N ILE A 43 -12.35 -7.95 3.47
CA ILE A 43 -11.48 -8.97 4.04
C ILE A 43 -12.27 -10.17 4.58
N THR A 44 -11.75 -11.37 4.35
CA THR A 44 -12.31 -12.61 4.90
C THR A 44 -11.38 -13.20 5.96
N ALA A 45 -11.90 -14.12 6.79
CA ALA A 45 -11.08 -14.81 7.78
C ALA A 45 -9.93 -15.60 7.14
N ASP A 46 -10.17 -16.23 5.98
CA ASP A 46 -9.14 -16.93 5.22
C ASP A 46 -8.02 -15.99 4.76
N MET A 47 -8.38 -14.83 4.21
CA MET A 47 -7.40 -13.80 3.83
C MET A 47 -6.59 -13.35 5.04
N MET A 48 -7.24 -13.01 6.16
CA MET A 48 -6.53 -12.63 7.40
C MET A 48 -5.48 -13.66 7.82
N LEU A 49 -5.85 -14.95 7.83
CA LEU A 49 -4.96 -16.03 8.25
C LEU A 49 -3.77 -16.22 7.30
N ARG A 50 -3.96 -16.02 6.00
CA ARG A 50 -2.93 -16.27 4.99
C ARG A 50 -2.03 -15.08 4.69
N SER A 51 -2.52 -13.85 4.84
CA SER A 51 -1.80 -12.65 4.38
C SER A 51 -1.55 -11.59 5.45
N VAL A 52 -2.18 -11.67 6.63
CA VAL A 52 -1.93 -10.71 7.73
C VAL A 52 -1.10 -11.32 8.85
N ASN A 53 -1.09 -12.65 8.99
CA ASN A 53 -0.23 -13.35 9.95
C ASN A 53 1.22 -13.43 9.46
N VAL A 54 1.90 -12.28 9.42
CA VAL A 54 3.27 -12.11 8.92
C VAL A 54 4.16 -11.39 9.94
N ASP A 55 5.47 -11.54 9.79
CA ASP A 55 6.45 -10.78 10.57
C ASP A 55 6.61 -9.37 9.99
N PHE A 56 5.90 -8.41 10.59
CA PHE A 56 5.93 -7.00 10.19
C PHE A 56 7.32 -6.35 10.32
N TYR A 57 8.17 -6.80 11.26
CA TYR A 57 9.53 -6.29 11.38
C TYR A 57 10.38 -6.74 10.19
N LYS A 58 10.28 -8.03 9.83
CA LYS A 58 10.95 -8.57 8.65
C LYS A 58 10.46 -7.90 7.36
N MET A 59 9.15 -7.68 7.23
CA MET A 59 8.56 -6.97 6.10
C MET A 59 9.11 -5.55 5.98
N LYS A 60 9.10 -4.78 7.08
CA LYS A 60 9.67 -3.42 7.12
C LYS A 60 11.15 -3.39 6.75
N ASN A 61 11.94 -4.32 7.26
CA ASN A 61 13.36 -4.42 6.91
C ASN A 61 13.58 -4.73 5.42
N THR A 62 12.75 -5.61 4.85
CA THR A 62 12.81 -5.97 3.43
C THR A 62 12.44 -4.78 2.54
N ALA A 63 11.37 -4.05 2.89
CA ALA A 63 10.95 -2.84 2.18
C ALA A 63 12.01 -1.73 2.24
N ASN A 64 12.62 -1.49 3.41
CA ASN A 64 13.70 -0.52 3.56
C ASN A 64 14.92 -0.87 2.69
N LEU A 65 15.29 -2.15 2.63
CA LEU A 65 16.37 -2.62 1.77
C LEU A 65 16.05 -2.35 0.29
N LEU A 66 14.81 -2.62 -0.13
CA LEU A 66 14.37 -2.37 -1.50
C LEU A 66 14.38 -0.88 -1.85
N ILE A 67 13.83 -0.02 -0.99
CA ILE A 67 13.86 1.44 -1.17
C ILE A 67 15.29 1.94 -1.30
N ASN A 68 16.20 1.47 -0.44
CA ASN A 68 17.61 1.86 -0.50
C ASN A 68 18.28 1.45 -1.82
N LYS A 69 17.92 0.29 -2.38
CA LYS A 69 18.43 -0.15 -3.69
C LYS A 69 17.87 0.65 -4.86
N LEU A 70 16.65 1.17 -4.72
CA LEU A 70 15.98 1.97 -5.73
C LEU A 70 16.35 3.46 -5.65
N MET A 71 17.02 3.88 -4.57
CA MET A 71 17.41 5.26 -4.36
C MET A 71 18.32 5.77 -5.49
N GLY A 72 17.88 6.82 -6.17
CA GLY A 72 18.60 7.43 -7.29
C GLY A 72 18.49 6.66 -8.61
N ALA A 73 17.70 5.59 -8.68
CA ALA A 73 17.39 4.95 -9.96
C ALA A 73 16.60 5.91 -10.87
N ALA A 74 16.92 5.88 -12.16
CA ALA A 74 16.26 6.73 -13.16
C ALA A 74 15.21 5.98 -13.99
N GLN A 75 15.30 4.65 -14.05
CA GLN A 75 14.43 3.81 -14.85
C GLN A 75 14.27 2.44 -14.19
N LEU A 76 13.08 1.85 -14.30
CA LEU A 76 12.79 0.45 -13.98
C LEU A 76 12.65 -0.32 -15.30
N HIS A 77 13.21 -1.53 -15.32
CA HIS A 77 13.02 -2.50 -16.40
C HIS A 77 12.41 -3.76 -15.81
N ILE A 78 11.18 -4.06 -16.22
CA ILE A 78 10.38 -5.17 -15.71
C ILE A 78 10.29 -6.22 -16.81
N THR A 79 10.71 -7.44 -16.50
CA THR A 79 10.69 -8.57 -17.44
C THR A 79 10.04 -9.81 -16.84
N THR A 80 9.37 -10.62 -17.67
CA THR A 80 8.84 -11.94 -17.28
C THR A 80 9.10 -12.97 -18.38
N GLU A 81 9.13 -14.26 -18.01
CA GLU A 81 9.25 -15.36 -18.98
C GLU A 81 8.08 -15.40 -19.98
N ASP A 82 6.89 -14.97 -19.54
CA ASP A 82 5.68 -14.86 -20.36
C ASP A 82 5.73 -13.69 -21.36
N GLY A 83 6.79 -12.88 -21.36
CA GLY A 83 7.05 -11.86 -22.38
C GLY A 83 6.70 -10.43 -21.99
N THR A 84 6.47 -10.12 -20.70
CA THR A 84 6.53 -8.72 -20.25
C THR A 84 7.95 -8.21 -20.45
N ASP A 85 8.06 -7.02 -21.04
CA ASP A 85 9.31 -6.31 -21.27
C ASP A 85 8.98 -4.81 -21.28
N LEU A 86 9.02 -4.19 -20.09
CA LEU A 86 8.51 -2.85 -19.84
C LEU A 86 9.58 -1.96 -19.20
N PHE A 87 9.78 -0.78 -19.77
CA PHE A 87 10.60 0.28 -19.20
C PHE A 87 9.71 1.40 -18.65
N LEU A 88 10.01 1.86 -17.42
CA LEU A 88 9.34 2.98 -16.77
C LEU A 88 10.34 3.99 -16.23
N GLY A 89 10.20 5.26 -16.58
CA GLY A 89 10.98 6.36 -16.03
C GLY A 89 10.59 6.66 -14.58
N ILE A 90 11.58 6.76 -13.70
CA ILE A 90 11.39 7.02 -12.25
C ILE A 90 12.39 8.03 -11.70
N LYS A 91 13.08 8.77 -12.57
CA LYS A 91 14.07 9.76 -12.16
C LYS A 91 13.46 10.76 -11.16
N ASP A 92 14.17 10.97 -10.06
CA ASP A 92 13.81 11.87 -8.96
C ASP A 92 12.47 11.52 -8.26
N ARG A 93 11.90 10.33 -8.48
CA ARG A 93 10.69 9.86 -7.79
C ARG A 93 11.03 9.35 -6.39
N ILE A 94 10.15 9.67 -5.45
CA ILE A 94 10.21 9.17 -4.07
C ILE A 94 9.43 7.86 -3.99
N PHE A 95 10.06 6.84 -3.42
CA PHE A 95 9.40 5.58 -3.11
C PHE A 95 8.75 5.65 -1.72
N SER A 96 7.52 5.16 -1.65
CA SER A 96 6.74 4.97 -0.44
C SER A 96 6.54 3.47 -0.19
N ALA A 97 6.12 3.11 1.02
CA ALA A 97 5.80 1.74 1.36
C ALA A 97 4.52 1.66 2.18
N ASP A 98 3.69 0.67 1.89
CA ASP A 98 2.55 0.28 2.70
C ASP A 98 2.92 -1.02 3.44
N ILE A 99 3.32 -0.91 4.71
CA ILE A 99 4.01 -1.98 5.47
C ILE A 99 3.58 -2.04 6.95
N GLY A 100 2.32 -1.74 7.22
CA GLY A 100 1.74 -1.66 8.57
C GLY A 100 1.67 -0.22 9.09
N THR A 101 0.88 0.02 10.14
CA THR A 101 0.72 1.38 10.70
C THR A 101 1.74 1.68 11.80
N SER A 102 2.16 2.95 11.89
CA SER A 102 2.67 3.56 13.12
C SER A 102 1.58 4.40 13.81
N GLU A 103 1.90 5.11 14.90
CA GLU A 103 0.93 6.01 15.56
C GLU A 103 0.45 7.13 14.63
N GLY A 104 -0.87 7.27 14.50
CA GLY A 104 -1.49 8.32 13.70
C GLY A 104 -1.48 8.09 12.19
N GLU A 105 -1.06 6.91 11.74
CA GLU A 105 -1.02 6.53 10.32
C GLU A 105 -2.17 5.57 9.95
N MET A 106 -2.49 5.57 8.66
CA MET A 106 -3.35 4.58 8.03
C MET A 106 -2.52 3.66 7.14
N CYS A 107 -2.88 2.39 7.13
CA CYS A 107 -2.30 1.34 6.30
C CYS A 107 -3.45 0.52 5.70
N ASN A 108 -3.23 -0.12 4.55
CA ASN A 108 -4.12 -1.18 4.12
C ASN A 108 -3.74 -2.49 4.81
N LEU A 109 -4.70 -3.40 5.00
CA LEU A 109 -4.37 -4.80 5.23
C LEU A 109 -5.16 -5.69 4.26
N PRO A 110 -4.51 -6.65 3.61
CA PRO A 110 -3.08 -6.97 3.67
C PRO A 110 -2.20 -5.88 3.02
N CYS A 111 -0.96 -5.74 3.49
CA CYS A 111 0.04 -4.83 2.93
C CYS A 111 1.37 -5.55 2.65
N GLY A 112 2.40 -4.80 2.26
CA GLY A 112 3.73 -5.32 1.92
C GLY A 112 4.31 -4.77 0.63
N GLU A 113 3.79 -3.66 0.13
CA GLU A 113 4.20 -3.06 -1.14
C GLU A 113 5.14 -1.88 -0.96
N VAL A 114 6.05 -1.72 -1.91
CA VAL A 114 6.87 -0.52 -2.12
C VAL A 114 6.50 0.02 -3.49
N TYR A 115 6.16 1.30 -3.56
CA TYR A 115 5.61 1.89 -4.77
C TYR A 115 6.11 3.32 -4.99
N CYS A 116 6.13 3.71 -6.27
CA CYS A 116 6.24 5.10 -6.70
C CYS A 116 5.39 5.28 -7.97
N ALA A 117 4.99 6.52 -8.24
CA ALA A 117 4.40 6.83 -9.53
C ALA A 117 5.53 6.98 -10.57
N PRO A 118 5.43 6.35 -11.75
CA PRO A 118 6.36 6.60 -12.85
C PRO A 118 6.19 8.03 -13.38
N ILE A 119 7.16 8.49 -14.17
CA ILE A 119 7.03 9.69 -14.98
C ILE A 119 5.96 9.44 -16.04
N GLU A 120 4.96 10.32 -16.08
CA GLU A 120 3.69 10.13 -16.79
C GLU A 120 3.89 9.95 -18.31
N THR A 121 5.01 10.43 -18.84
CA THR A 121 5.38 10.38 -20.26
C THR A 121 6.48 9.38 -20.57
N GLU A 122 6.98 8.63 -19.59
CA GLU A 122 8.12 7.72 -19.75
C GLU A 122 7.72 6.28 -19.42
N GLY A 123 6.96 5.66 -20.32
CA GLY A 123 6.64 4.24 -20.29
C GLY A 123 6.69 3.68 -21.70
N ASP A 124 7.46 2.61 -21.91
CA ASP A 124 7.63 1.97 -23.21
C ASP A 124 7.80 0.46 -23.05
N GLY A 125 7.20 -0.33 -23.94
CA GLY A 125 7.29 -1.79 -23.94
C GLY A 125 5.96 -2.52 -23.89
N VAL A 126 6.01 -3.78 -23.45
CA VAL A 126 4.89 -4.74 -23.49
C VAL A 126 4.60 -5.26 -22.08
N VAL A 127 3.31 -5.32 -21.72
CA VAL A 127 2.83 -5.95 -20.49
C VAL A 127 1.93 -7.12 -20.86
N VAL A 128 2.19 -8.28 -20.26
CA VAL A 128 1.38 -9.50 -20.39
C VAL A 128 0.67 -9.77 -19.06
N PHE A 129 -0.64 -10.04 -19.11
CA PHE A 129 -1.53 -10.24 -17.96
C PHE A 129 -2.01 -11.68 -17.84
#